data_AF-A0A929Q2J7-F1
#
_entry.id   AF-A0A929Q2J7-F1
#
_cell.length_a   1.000
_cell.length_b   1.000
_cell.length_c   1.000
_cell.angle_alpha   90.00
_cell.angle_beta   90.00
_cell.angle_gamma   90.00
#
_symmetry.space_group_name_H-M   'P 1'
#
loop_
_entity.id
_entity.type
_entity.pdbx_description
1 polymer ?
#
loop_
_entity_poly.entity_id
_entity_poly.type
_entity_poly.pdbx_seq_one_letter_code
_entity_poly.pdbx_strand_id
1 'polypeptide(L)'
;MNLGWPEILLIALVVFLLFGATRLPSAARSLGRSMRIFKSEMDEMKTEKGGKNADTEQQAIQQQDPMQNQVQNFGQAPQEQPVQQPQQQGVAQPVQQPQQNPGQQN
;
A
#
# COMPACT_ATOMS: atom_id res chain seq x y z
N MET A 1 -26.81 39.91 22.45
CA MET A 1 -26.08 39.76 21.16
C MET A 1 -26.01 38.27 20.90
N ASN A 2 -26.90 37.75 20.07
CA ASN A 2 -27.00 36.31 19.84
C ASN A 2 -26.02 35.94 18.73
N LEU A 3 -25.08 35.03 19.02
CA LEU A 3 -24.36 34.33 17.96
C LEU A 3 -25.38 33.44 17.26
N GLY A 4 -25.87 33.91 16.11
CA GLY A 4 -26.78 33.15 15.30
C GLY A 4 -26.03 32.16 14.43
N TRP A 5 -26.79 31.28 13.77
CA TRP A 5 -26.33 30.53 12.61
C TRP A 5 -25.50 31.35 11.60
N PRO A 6 -25.85 32.61 11.25
CA PRO A 6 -25.05 33.40 10.32
C PRO A 6 -23.62 33.72 10.82
N GLU A 7 -23.42 34.10 12.08
CA GLU A 7 -22.08 34.34 12.63
C GLU A 7 -21.22 33.07 12.59
N ILE A 8 -21.79 31.91 12.92
CA ILE A 8 -21.05 30.62 12.85
C ILE A 8 -20.63 30.33 11.41
N LEU A 9 -21.52 30.57 10.45
CA LEU A 9 -21.21 30.39 9.03
C LEU A 9 -20.09 31.32 8.57
N LEU A 10 -20.09 32.58 9.03
CA LEU A 10 -19.05 33.57 8.71
C LEU A 10 -17.68 33.14 9.26
N ILE A 11 -17.63 32.67 10.51
CA ILE A 11 -16.39 32.18 11.13
C ILE A 11 -15.89 30.93 10.39
N ALA A 12 -16.80 30.00 10.08
CA ALA A 12 -16.46 28.80 9.32
C ALA A 12 -15.89 29.15 7.94
N LEU A 13 -16.45 30.16 7.25
CA LEU A 13 -15.95 30.64 5.97
C LEU A 13 -14.54 31.21 6.10
N VAL A 14 -14.26 32.01 7.12
CA VAL A 14 -12.91 32.55 7.38
C VAL A 14 -11.91 31.42 7.64
N VAL A 15 -12.25 30.45 8.49
CA VAL A 15 -11.40 29.27 8.74
C VAL A 15 -11.21 28.47 7.46
N PHE A 16 -12.24 28.31 6.63
CA PHE A 16 -12.17 27.61 5.36
C PHE A 16 -11.24 28.30 4.35
N LEU A 17 -11.18 29.63 4.34
CA LEU A 17 -10.24 30.38 3.51
C LEU A 17 -8.78 30.25 4.00
N LEU A 18 -8.57 30.24 5.32
CA LEU A 18 -7.22 30.12 5.90
C LEU A 18 -6.63 28.71 5.78
N PHE A 19 -7.45 27.68 6.04
CA PHE A 19 -7.01 26.29 6.04
C PHE A 19 -7.27 25.57 4.71
N GLY A 20 -8.25 26.02 3.93
CA GLY A 20 -8.63 25.44 2.65
C GLY A 20 -9.59 24.25 2.77
N ALA A 21 -10.22 23.91 1.63
CA ALA A 21 -11.22 22.86 1.51
C ALA A 21 -10.72 21.44 1.86
N THR A 22 -9.41 21.19 1.76
CA THR A 22 -8.81 19.87 1.95
C THR A 22 -8.31 19.63 3.37
N ARG A 23 -7.93 20.69 4.10
CA ARG A 23 -7.33 20.56 5.44
C ARG A 23 -8.38 20.41 6.54
N LEU A 24 -9.48 21.15 6.46
CA LEU A 24 -10.62 21.01 7.39
C LEU A 24 -11.18 19.58 7.47
N PRO A 25 -11.54 18.91 6.36
CA PRO A 25 -12.08 17.56 6.42
C PRO A 25 -11.03 16.52 6.82
N SER A 26 -9.75 16.74 6.48
CA SER A 26 -8.67 15.85 6.92
C SER A 26 -8.47 15.93 8.44
N ALA A 27 -8.37 17.16 8.99
CA ALA A 27 -8.25 17.39 10.42
C ALA A 27 -9.46 16.82 11.18
N ALA A 28 -10.68 17.13 10.73
CA ALA A 28 -11.90 16.60 11.33
C ALA A 28 -11.97 15.06 11.30
N ARG A 29 -11.55 14.40 10.20
CA ARG A 29 -11.49 12.93 10.12
C ARG A 29 -10.46 12.33 11.08
N SER A 30 -9.30 12.96 11.25
CA SER A 30 -8.27 12.48 12.19
C SER A 30 -8.73 12.64 13.64
N LEU A 31 -9.25 13.82 14.00
CA LEU A 31 -9.79 14.12 15.33
C LEU A 31 -11.00 13.24 15.65
N GLY A 32 -11.90 13.03 14.70
CA GLY A 32 -13.08 12.17 14.87
C GLY A 32 -12.71 10.70 15.14
N ARG A 33 -11.67 10.17 14.49
CA ARG A 33 -11.16 8.82 14.78
C ARG A 33 -10.60 8.72 16.19
N SER A 34 -9.77 9.67 16.62
CA SER A 34 -9.23 9.70 17.99
C SER A 34 -10.34 9.87 19.04
N MET A 35 -11.30 10.76 18.80
CA MET A 35 -12.44 10.97 19.69
C MET A 35 -13.33 9.73 19.80
N ARG A 36 -13.50 8.97 18.72
CA ARG A 36 -14.31 7.74 18.73
C ARG A 36 -13.69 6.66 19.61
N ILE A 37 -12.38 6.42 19.44
CA ILE A 37 -11.64 5.43 20.25
C ILE A 37 -11.70 5.84 21.72
N PHE A 38 -11.38 7.09 22.00
CA PHE A 38 -11.45 7.65 23.35
C PHE A 38 -12.86 7.57 23.95
N LYS A 39 -13.90 7.83 23.15
CA LYS A 39 -15.30 7.74 23.60
C LYS A 39 -15.67 6.29 23.92
N SER A 40 -15.24 5.32 23.12
CA SER A 40 -15.48 3.90 23.37
C SER A 40 -14.77 3.39 24.63
N GLU A 41 -13.49 3.76 24.82
CA GLU A 41 -12.75 3.41 26.03
C GLU A 41 -13.35 4.07 27.29
N MET A 42 -13.73 5.36 27.19
CA MET A 42 -14.41 6.06 28.28
C MET A 42 -15.80 5.50 28.59
N ASP A 43 -16.53 5.04 27.57
CA ASP A 43 -17.85 4.45 27.73
C ASP A 43 -17.75 3.05 28.36
N GLU A 44 -16.72 2.27 28.00
CA GLU A 44 -16.41 0.98 28.63
C GLU A 44 -16.12 1.15 30.14
N MET A 45 -15.31 2.15 30.50
CA MET A 45 -15.07 2.52 31.91
C MET A 45 -16.33 2.96 32.66
N LYS A 46 -17.31 3.55 31.96
CA LYS A 46 -18.62 3.91 32.53
C LYS A 46 -19.57 2.72 32.60
N THR A 47 -19.47 1.80 31.65
CA THR A 47 -20.32 0.63 31.44
C THR A 47 -19.96 -0.55 32.35
N GLU A 48 -18.78 -0.55 32.99
CA GLU A 48 -18.47 -1.48 34.11
C GLU A 48 -19.43 -1.35 35.32
N LYS A 49 -20.37 -0.37 35.30
CA LYS A 49 -21.51 -0.28 36.23
C LYS A 49 -22.89 -0.60 35.64
N GLY A 50 -23.03 -0.98 34.37
CA GLY A 50 -24.33 -1.33 33.77
C GLY A 50 -24.23 -1.55 32.27
N GLY A 51 -24.26 -2.81 31.85
CA GLY A 51 -24.02 -3.23 30.47
C GLY A 51 -25.02 -2.74 29.42
N LYS A 52 -24.52 -2.42 28.21
CA LYS A 52 -24.89 -3.03 26.92
C LYS A 52 -24.41 -2.18 25.72
N ASN A 53 -23.85 -2.91 24.73
CA ASN A 53 -23.85 -2.67 23.28
C ASN A 53 -23.31 -1.33 22.74
N ALA A 54 -22.13 -1.39 22.11
CA ALA A 54 -21.72 -0.42 21.09
C ALA A 54 -21.30 -1.17 19.81
N ASP A 55 -22.31 -1.62 19.08
CA ASP A 55 -22.24 -1.90 17.65
C ASP A 55 -21.94 -0.57 16.92
N THR A 56 -20.95 -0.56 16.03
CA THR A 56 -21.03 0.11 14.71
C THR A 56 -19.69 -0.15 14.02
N GLU A 57 -19.62 -1.20 13.23
CA GLU A 57 -18.76 -1.16 12.06
C GLU A 57 -19.13 0.07 11.21
N GLN A 58 -18.17 0.97 10.99
CA GLN A 58 -18.21 1.88 9.85
C GLN A 58 -16.83 1.84 9.19
N GLN A 59 -16.65 0.76 8.43
CA GLN A 59 -15.95 0.81 7.15
C GLN A 59 -16.62 1.90 6.29
N ALA A 60 -15.95 3.04 6.10
CA ALA A 60 -16.09 3.91 4.91
C ALA A 60 -15.24 5.18 5.08
N ILE A 61 -13.93 5.06 4.90
CA ILE A 61 -13.19 6.07 4.13
C ILE A 61 -12.33 5.25 3.17
N GLN A 62 -12.88 5.05 1.97
CA GLN A 62 -12.19 4.44 0.84
C GLN A 62 -10.85 5.16 0.63
N GLN A 63 -9.78 4.45 0.91
CA GLN A 63 -8.51 4.57 0.21
C GLN A 63 -8.73 4.00 -1.19
N GLN A 64 -8.81 4.87 -2.20
CA GLN A 64 -8.60 4.51 -3.60
C GLN A 64 -7.84 5.66 -4.26
N ASP A 65 -6.52 5.64 -4.14
CA ASP A 65 -5.63 6.13 -5.19
C ASP A 65 -5.21 4.90 -6.01
N PRO A 66 -5.75 4.67 -7.22
CA PRO A 66 -5.51 3.44 -8.00
C PRO A 66 -4.10 3.31 -8.61
N MET A 67 -3.08 4.06 -8.14
CA MET A 67 -1.77 4.10 -8.81
C MET A 67 -0.61 3.42 -8.06
N GLN A 68 -0.84 2.68 -6.97
CA GLN A 68 0.26 2.06 -6.23
C GLN A 68 0.46 0.56 -6.49
N ASN A 69 -0.51 -0.13 -7.11
CA ASN A 69 -0.42 -1.58 -7.37
C ASN A 69 0.31 -1.96 -8.68
N GLN A 70 0.85 -0.98 -9.43
CA GLN A 70 1.59 -1.25 -10.67
C GLN A 70 3.11 -1.37 -10.49
N VAL A 71 3.68 -0.94 -9.36
CA VAL A 71 5.15 -0.94 -9.20
C VAL A 71 5.70 -2.29 -8.72
N GLN A 72 4.85 -3.20 -8.22
CA GLN A 72 5.29 -4.52 -7.74
C GLN A 72 5.42 -5.60 -8.83
N ASN A 73 4.95 -5.33 -10.06
CA ASN A 73 4.98 -6.32 -11.15
C ASN A 73 6.19 -6.20 -12.10
N PHE A 74 7.17 -5.34 -11.81
CA PHE A 74 8.35 -5.14 -12.67
C PHE A 74 9.57 -5.98 -12.26
N GLY A 75 9.39 -7.06 -11.48
CA GLY A 75 10.47 -7.88 -10.93
C GLY A 75 10.58 -9.33 -11.40
N GLN A 76 9.72 -9.80 -12.31
CA GLN A 76 9.78 -11.19 -12.80
C GLN A 76 10.50 -11.24 -14.15
N ALA A 77 11.77 -11.63 -14.13
CA ALA A 77 12.56 -11.91 -15.33
C ALA A 77 12.00 -13.14 -16.10
N PRO A 78 12.20 -13.22 -17.44
CA PRO A 78 11.57 -14.22 -18.31
C PRO A 78 11.87 -15.68 -17.92
N GLN A 79 10.84 -16.52 -17.96
CA GLN A 79 10.97 -17.97 -17.75
C GLN A 79 11.75 -18.61 -18.90
N GLU A 80 12.90 -19.22 -18.57
CA GLU A 80 13.68 -20.07 -19.47
C GLU A 80 12.88 -21.35 -19.77
N GLN A 81 12.41 -21.50 -21.02
CA GLN A 81 11.77 -22.72 -21.51
C GLN A 81 12.83 -23.82 -21.72
N PRO A 82 12.59 -25.09 -21.33
CA PRO A 82 13.48 -26.19 -21.68
C PRO A 82 13.38 -26.46 -23.18
N VAL A 83 14.41 -26.07 -23.93
CA VAL A 83 14.57 -26.36 -25.36
C VAL A 83 14.74 -27.87 -25.58
N GLN A 84 13.71 -28.50 -26.16
CA GLN A 84 13.76 -29.86 -26.68
C GLN A 84 14.37 -29.84 -28.10
N GLN A 85 15.44 -30.63 -28.30
CA GLN A 85 16.16 -30.83 -29.56
C GLN A 85 15.31 -31.52 -30.64
N PRO A 86 15.62 -31.22 -31.91
CA PRO A 86 15.71 -32.26 -32.94
C PRO A 86 17.14 -32.37 -33.49
N GLN A 87 17.69 -33.58 -33.45
CA GLN A 87 18.95 -33.97 -34.09
C GLN A 87 18.89 -33.72 -35.60
N GLN A 88 19.83 -32.94 -36.14
CA GLN A 88 20.14 -32.95 -37.56
C GLN A 88 21.56 -33.50 -37.78
N GLN A 89 21.52 -34.67 -38.38
CA GLN A 89 22.58 -35.56 -38.82
C GLN A 89 23.21 -35.02 -40.11
N GLY A 90 24.56 -34.97 -40.19
CA GLY A 90 25.23 -34.90 -41.50
C GLY A 90 26.49 -34.04 -41.58
N VAL A 91 27.63 -34.73 -41.67
CA VAL A 91 28.83 -34.44 -42.49
C VAL A 91 29.62 -33.13 -42.24
N ALA A 92 30.77 -33.25 -41.58
CA ALA A 92 32.10 -32.95 -42.14
C ALA A 92 33.16 -32.79 -41.02
N GLN A 93 34.07 -33.75 -40.90
CA GLN A 93 35.39 -33.54 -40.29
C GLN A 93 36.25 -32.74 -41.28
N PRO A 94 37.18 -31.88 -40.81
CA PRO A 94 38.56 -32.36 -40.70
C PRO A 94 39.34 -31.79 -39.49
N VAL A 95 40.06 -32.71 -38.82
CA VAL A 95 41.45 -32.64 -38.33
C VAL A 95 42.00 -31.30 -37.80
N GLN A 96 42.45 -31.31 -36.53
CA GLN A 96 43.75 -30.78 -36.06
C GLN A 96 44.06 -31.22 -34.61
N GLN A 97 44.91 -32.25 -34.47
CA GLN A 97 45.91 -32.36 -33.38
C GLN A 97 47.11 -31.48 -33.82
N PRO A 98 47.99 -30.92 -32.93
CA PRO A 98 48.48 -31.48 -31.67
C PRO A 98 48.70 -30.44 -30.53
N GLN A 99 48.85 -30.85 -29.27
CA GLN A 99 50.05 -30.48 -28.49
C GLN A 99 50.15 -31.32 -27.21
N GLN A 100 51.26 -32.04 -27.16
CA GLN A 100 51.77 -32.83 -26.06
C GLN A 100 51.92 -32.02 -24.77
N ASN A 101 51.64 -32.64 -23.62
CA ASN A 101 52.51 -32.44 -22.46
C ASN A 101 52.55 -33.69 -21.56
N PRO A 102 53.33 -34.72 -21.92
CA PRO A 102 53.71 -35.79 -21.01
C PRO A 102 55.01 -35.45 -20.28
N GLY A 103 55.00 -35.56 -18.95
CA GLY A 103 56.18 -35.91 -18.18
C GLY A 103 57.06 -34.74 -17.71
N GLN A 104 56.74 -34.20 -16.53
CA GLN A 104 57.75 -33.70 -15.60
C GLN A 104 57.39 -34.29 -14.23
N GLN A 105 57.58 -35.60 -14.12
CA GLN A 105 57.70 -36.32 -12.86
C GLN A 105 59.09 -36.94 -12.88
N ASN A 106 60.06 -36.26 -12.25
CA ASN A 106 61.07 -36.91 -11.40
C ASN A 106 61.74 -35.88 -10.48
#